data_AF-A0AAD4ZE50-F1
#
_entry.id   AF-A0AAD4ZE50-F1
#
_cell.length_a   1.000
_cell.length_b   1.000
_cell.length_c   1.000
_cell.angle_alpha   90.00
_cell.angle_beta   90.00
_cell.angle_gamma   90.00
#
_symmetry.space_group_name_H-M   'P 1'
#
loop_
_entity.id
_entity.type
_entity.pdbx_description
1 polymer ?
#
loop_
_entity_poly.entity_id
_entity_poly.type
_entity_poly.pdbx_seq_one_letter_code
_entity_poly.pdbx_strand_id
1 'polypeptide(L)'
;MWKLKEIGKIVKDKRYTIYSPLDGQPCADHDRATGEGVQPQEYTIIKMEEVAPFPAKLGVLEGRKVFLAAATLRPETMRGQTNAWVLPEGKVPEKPTCLVDLTGYDLIGLPLKSPLALNQIIYALPMLTILTDKGTGIVTSVPSDAPDDLMALRDLKLKPAFRSKCDVRDEWVMPFDIIPIIDIPEFGDKAA
;
A
#
# COMPACT_ATOMS: atom_id res chain seq x y z
N MET A 1 31.92 -9.37 -28.52
CA MET A 1 31.50 -8.23 -27.66
C MET A 1 32.00 -6.88 -28.13
N TRP A 2 33.29 -6.72 -28.47
CA TRP A 2 33.86 -5.43 -28.91
C TRP A 2 33.12 -4.74 -30.05
N LYS A 3 32.81 -5.46 -31.14
CA LYS A 3 32.01 -4.93 -32.25
C LYS A 3 30.66 -4.37 -31.81
N LEU A 4 29.93 -5.07 -30.92
CA LEU A 4 28.63 -4.64 -30.39
C LEU A 4 28.75 -3.42 -29.47
N LYS A 5 29.85 -3.32 -28.72
CA LYS A 5 30.16 -2.16 -27.89
C LYS A 5 30.49 -0.94 -28.76
N GLU A 6 31.28 -1.12 -29.83
CA GLU A 6 31.65 -0.06 -30.78
C GLU A 6 30.44 0.52 -31.51
N ILE A 7 29.46 -0.30 -31.86
CA ILE A 7 28.19 0.17 -32.46
C ILE A 7 27.14 0.59 -31.41
N GLY A 8 27.52 0.73 -30.14
CA GLY A 8 26.66 1.26 -29.07
C GLY A 8 25.52 0.35 -28.62
N LYS A 9 25.56 -0.95 -28.92
CA LYS A 9 24.52 -1.92 -28.50
C LYS A 9 24.75 -2.50 -27.11
N ILE A 10 25.96 -2.36 -26.56
CA ILE A 10 26.28 -2.74 -25.18
C ILE A 10 26.51 -1.48 -24.37
N VAL A 11 25.70 -1.29 -23.33
CA VAL A 11 25.77 -0.14 -22.42
C VAL A 11 25.96 -0.66 -21.00
N LYS A 12 26.84 0.00 -20.23
CA LYS A 12 26.99 -0.25 -18.79
C LYS A 12 26.22 0.83 -18.04
N ASP A 13 25.22 0.41 -17.28
CA ASP A 13 24.31 1.31 -16.59
C ASP A 13 23.67 0.61 -15.38
N LYS A 14 23.07 1.38 -14.45
CA LYS A 14 22.27 0.83 -13.36
C LYS A 14 20.82 0.72 -13.82
N ARG A 15 20.29 -0.50 -13.83
CA ARG A 15 18.92 -0.78 -14.31
C ARG A 15 18.21 -1.76 -13.40
N TYR A 16 16.89 -1.63 -13.35
CA TYR A 16 16.04 -2.64 -12.72
C TYR A 16 16.00 -3.89 -13.59
N THR A 17 16.13 -5.04 -12.95
CA THR A 17 16.03 -6.36 -13.56
C THR A 17 15.51 -7.32 -12.51
N ILE A 18 14.85 -8.40 -12.95
CA ILE A 18 14.62 -9.53 -12.06
C ILE A 18 15.99 -10.06 -11.61
N TYR A 19 16.12 -10.30 -10.31
CA TYR A 19 17.39 -10.59 -9.66
C TYR A 19 17.20 -11.77 -8.72
N SER A 20 18.13 -12.72 -8.74
CA SER A 20 18.15 -13.84 -7.80
C SER A 20 19.12 -13.52 -6.66
N PRO A 21 18.64 -13.34 -5.41
CA PRO A 21 19.51 -13.12 -4.26
C PRO A 21 20.42 -14.32 -3.96
N LEU A 22 19.96 -15.55 -4.27
CA LEU A 22 20.75 -16.76 -4.11
C LEU A 22 21.94 -16.82 -5.07
N ASP A 23 21.72 -16.44 -6.33
CA ASP A 23 22.76 -16.49 -7.38
C ASP A 23 23.59 -15.20 -7.44
N GLY A 24 23.12 -14.13 -6.80
CA GLY A 24 23.82 -12.84 -6.77
C GLY A 24 23.84 -12.10 -8.11
N GLN A 25 22.96 -12.45 -9.05
CA GLN A 25 22.95 -11.93 -10.43
C GLN A 25 21.54 -11.71 -11.00
N PRO A 26 21.41 -10.95 -12.12
CA PRO A 26 20.16 -10.89 -12.87
C PRO A 26 19.67 -12.28 -13.28
N CYS A 27 18.38 -12.57 -13.07
CA CYS A 27 17.76 -13.85 -13.42
C CYS A 27 17.01 -13.70 -14.75
N ALA A 28 17.67 -14.12 -15.83
CA ALA A 28 17.09 -14.10 -17.17
C ALA A 28 16.06 -15.21 -17.33
N ASP A 29 15.27 -15.18 -18.40
CA ASP A 29 14.13 -16.08 -18.58
C ASP A 29 14.50 -17.58 -18.53
N HIS A 30 15.62 -17.96 -19.13
CA HIS A 30 16.10 -19.35 -19.10
C HIS A 30 16.71 -19.79 -17.75
N ASP A 31 16.98 -18.84 -16.85
CA ASP A 31 17.46 -19.12 -15.49
C ASP A 31 16.29 -19.36 -14.51
N ARG A 32 15.04 -19.25 -14.98
CA ARG A 32 13.83 -19.32 -14.14
C ARG A 32 13.22 -20.70 -14.14
N ALA A 33 12.81 -21.15 -12.96
CA ALA A 33 11.94 -22.31 -12.81
C ALA A 33 10.46 -21.96 -13.03
N THR A 34 10.06 -20.70 -12.81
CA THR A 34 8.68 -20.20 -12.96
C THR A 34 8.68 -18.73 -13.40
N GLY A 35 7.60 -18.25 -14.02
CA GLY A 35 7.44 -16.83 -14.37
C GLY A 35 8.31 -16.38 -15.55
N GLU A 36 8.46 -17.23 -16.57
CA GLU A 36 9.10 -16.84 -17.83
C GLU A 36 8.36 -15.63 -18.45
N GLY A 37 9.11 -14.62 -18.90
CA GLY A 37 8.55 -13.39 -19.48
C GLY A 37 8.07 -12.36 -18.46
N VAL A 38 8.03 -12.67 -17.15
CA VAL A 38 7.70 -11.68 -16.10
C VAL A 38 8.76 -10.57 -16.06
N GLN A 39 8.32 -9.33 -16.08
CA GLN A 39 9.17 -8.14 -16.02
C GLN A 39 8.98 -7.40 -14.69
N PRO A 40 9.94 -6.54 -14.29
CA PRO A 40 9.73 -5.63 -13.18
C PRO A 40 8.50 -4.76 -13.43
N GLN A 41 7.57 -4.73 -12.46
CA GLN A 41 6.41 -3.85 -12.49
C GLN A 41 6.67 -2.65 -11.58
N GLU A 42 6.53 -1.45 -12.14
CA GLU A 42 6.68 -0.21 -11.39
C GLU A 42 5.42 0.06 -10.54
N TYR A 43 5.63 0.46 -9.28
CA TYR A 43 4.60 0.94 -8.37
C TYR A 43 5.04 2.27 -7.77
N THR A 44 4.09 3.18 -7.53
CA THR A 44 4.34 4.37 -6.72
C THR A 44 4.17 4.03 -5.24
N ILE A 45 5.16 4.35 -4.41
CA ILE A 45 5.09 4.15 -2.97
C ILE A 45 4.67 5.44 -2.27
N ILE A 46 3.50 5.42 -1.64
CA ILE A 46 2.97 6.52 -0.83
C ILE A 46 3.42 6.32 0.61
N LYS A 47 4.16 7.31 1.14
CA LYS A 47 4.61 7.33 2.53
C LYS A 47 3.65 8.15 3.38
N MET A 48 2.84 7.47 4.18
CA MET A 48 1.89 8.09 5.12
C MET A 48 2.56 8.22 6.48
N GLU A 49 2.74 9.45 6.96
CA GLU A 49 3.42 9.71 8.25
C GLU A 49 2.45 9.38 9.40
N GLU A 50 2.95 8.64 10.39
CA GLU A 50 2.22 8.35 11.62
C GLU A 50 2.15 9.61 12.49
N VAL A 51 0.96 9.90 13.03
CA VAL A 51 0.71 11.09 13.85
C VAL A 51 0.68 10.71 15.33
N ALA A 52 1.37 11.48 16.17
CA ALA A 52 1.34 11.29 17.62
C ALA A 52 -0.07 11.54 18.21
N PRO A 53 -0.46 10.87 19.31
CA PRO A 53 0.33 9.92 20.10
C PRO A 53 0.47 8.55 19.44
N PHE A 54 1.66 7.95 19.51
CA PHE A 54 1.89 6.60 19.01
C PHE A 54 1.19 5.58 19.93
N PRO A 55 0.62 4.49 19.38
CA PRO A 55 0.09 3.42 20.20
C PRO A 55 1.21 2.74 21.00
N ALA A 56 0.85 2.09 22.11
CA ALA A 56 1.82 1.51 23.05
C ALA A 56 2.89 0.61 22.39
N LYS A 57 2.51 -0.13 21.34
CA LYS A 57 3.44 -1.00 20.58
C LYS A 57 4.49 -0.22 19.78
N LEU A 58 4.17 0.99 19.36
CA LEU A 58 5.06 1.89 18.62
C LEU A 58 5.77 2.89 19.53
N GLY A 59 5.58 2.81 20.85
CA GLY A 59 6.26 3.67 21.84
C GLY A 59 7.79 3.61 21.74
N VAL A 60 8.37 2.48 21.33
CA VAL A 60 9.82 2.34 21.08
C VAL A 60 10.34 3.21 19.94
N LEU A 61 9.44 3.70 19.08
CA LEU A 61 9.74 4.58 17.95
C LEU A 61 9.44 6.05 18.25
N GLU A 62 9.02 6.40 19.47
CA GLU A 62 8.81 7.79 19.88
C GLU A 62 10.05 8.65 19.58
N GLY A 63 9.80 9.86 19.06
CA GLY A 63 10.85 10.77 18.62
C GLY A 63 11.43 10.47 17.23
N ARG A 64 10.96 9.43 16.53
CA ARG A 64 11.31 9.14 15.13
C ARG A 64 10.13 9.44 14.21
N LYS A 65 10.42 9.74 12.94
CA LYS A 65 9.40 9.80 11.89
C LYS A 65 9.11 8.39 11.38
N VAL A 66 7.89 7.92 11.63
CA VAL A 66 7.42 6.61 11.19
C VAL A 66 6.49 6.80 10.00
N PHE A 67 6.65 5.94 8.97
CA PHE A 67 5.85 6.00 7.76
C PHE A 67 5.26 4.63 7.45
N LEU A 68 3.97 4.59 7.13
CA LEU A 68 3.36 3.46 6.44
C LEU A 68 3.59 3.64 4.93
N ALA A 69 4.23 2.65 4.31
CA ALA A 69 4.53 2.65 2.88
C ALA A 69 3.50 1.79 2.14
N ALA A 70 2.59 2.43 1.41
CA ALA A 70 1.57 1.76 0.59
C ALA A 70 1.94 1.84 -0.89
N ALA A 71 1.82 0.73 -1.62
CA ALA A 71 2.06 0.68 -3.07
C ALA A 71 0.77 0.95 -3.85
N THR A 72 0.85 1.79 -4.90
CA THR A 72 -0.26 2.07 -5.83
C THR A 72 0.21 2.15 -7.28
N LEU A 73 -0.67 1.77 -8.21
CA LEU A 73 -0.49 1.96 -9.66
C LEU A 73 -1.21 3.22 -10.18
N ARG A 74 -2.02 3.86 -9.34
CA ARG A 74 -2.87 5.02 -9.70
C ARG A 74 -2.57 6.22 -8.81
N PRO A 75 -1.35 6.78 -8.86
CA PRO A 75 -0.96 7.89 -7.98
C PRO A 75 -1.84 9.15 -8.14
N GLU A 76 -2.51 9.32 -9.28
CA GLU A 76 -3.43 10.41 -9.54
C GLU A 76 -4.67 10.39 -8.63
N THR A 77 -5.05 9.23 -8.08
CA THR A 77 -6.24 9.07 -7.23
C THR A 77 -6.00 9.37 -5.75
N MET A 78 -4.76 9.66 -5.36
CA MET A 78 -4.39 9.75 -3.94
C MET A 78 -5.07 10.92 -3.19
N ARG A 79 -5.66 11.89 -3.90
CA ARG A 79 -6.32 13.07 -3.29
C ARG A 79 -7.59 12.74 -2.49
N GLY A 80 -8.31 11.69 -2.85
CA GLY A 80 -9.53 11.27 -2.17
C GLY A 80 -9.32 10.06 -1.28
N GLN A 81 -8.11 9.91 -0.72
CA GLN A 81 -7.88 8.89 0.28
C GLN A 81 -8.74 9.12 1.53
N THR A 82 -9.43 8.05 1.96
CA THR A 82 -10.27 8.07 3.17
C THR A 82 -9.63 7.34 4.34
N ASN A 83 -8.83 6.31 4.06
CA ASN A 83 -8.18 5.44 5.04
C ASN A 83 -6.99 4.69 4.42
N ALA A 84 -6.21 4.00 5.24
CA ALA A 84 -5.22 3.00 4.81
C ALA A 84 -5.72 1.60 5.18
N TRP A 85 -5.52 0.61 4.32
CA TRP A 85 -5.88 -0.77 4.57
C TRP A 85 -4.68 -1.57 5.05
N VAL A 86 -4.86 -2.32 6.13
CA VAL A 86 -3.84 -3.19 6.72
C VAL A 86 -4.44 -4.58 6.93
N LEU A 87 -3.69 -5.64 6.62
CA LEU A 87 -4.16 -7.01 6.83
C LEU A 87 -3.96 -7.42 8.30
N PRO A 88 -5.01 -7.72 9.08
CA PRO A 88 -4.90 -7.92 10.53
C PRO A 88 -3.86 -8.95 11.00
N GLU A 89 -3.63 -9.99 10.20
CA GLU A 89 -2.70 -11.10 10.54
C GLU A 89 -1.46 -11.12 9.63
N GLY A 90 -1.28 -10.10 8.80
CA GLY A 90 -0.16 -10.00 7.87
C GLY A 90 1.18 -9.88 8.59
N LYS A 91 2.19 -10.64 8.12
CA LYS A 91 3.59 -10.53 8.54
C LYS A 91 4.43 -10.01 7.38
N VAL A 92 5.38 -9.13 7.65
CA VAL A 92 6.31 -8.60 6.63
C VAL A 92 7.52 -9.54 6.50
N PRO A 93 7.86 -10.04 5.30
CA PRO A 93 9.07 -10.85 5.09
C PRO A 93 10.38 -10.00 5.03
N GLU A 94 11.51 -10.55 5.51
CA GLU A 94 12.85 -9.90 5.68
C GLU A 94 13.67 -9.69 4.36
N LYS A 95 14.73 -8.84 4.23
CA LYS A 95 15.61 -8.11 5.21
C LYS A 95 15.84 -6.60 4.94
N PRO A 96 15.17 -5.74 5.71
CA PRO A 96 15.72 -4.61 6.48
C PRO A 96 15.97 -5.01 7.96
N THR A 97 16.66 -4.19 8.76
CA THR A 97 16.79 -4.43 10.22
C THR A 97 15.41 -4.31 10.87
N CYS A 98 14.80 -5.45 11.24
CA CYS A 98 13.52 -5.45 11.95
C CYS A 98 13.71 -4.78 13.32
N LEU A 99 13.03 -3.66 13.54
CA LEU A 99 13.01 -2.96 14.84
C LEU A 99 11.87 -3.47 15.73
N VAL A 100 10.76 -3.89 15.12
CA VAL A 100 9.56 -4.40 15.80
C VAL A 100 8.76 -5.26 14.82
N ASP A 101 8.27 -6.39 15.30
CA ASP A 101 7.33 -7.25 14.59
C ASP A 101 5.89 -6.90 15.00
N LEU A 102 5.03 -6.67 14.03
CA LEU A 102 3.63 -6.28 14.21
C LEU A 102 2.73 -7.11 13.29
N THR A 103 1.49 -7.33 13.72
CA THR A 103 0.42 -7.80 12.84
C THR A 103 -0.40 -6.60 12.35
N GLY A 104 -1.21 -6.72 11.30
CA GLY A 104 -2.06 -5.58 10.91
C GLY A 104 -3.14 -5.24 11.93
N TYR A 105 -3.47 -6.14 12.86
CA TYR A 105 -4.40 -5.84 13.97
C TYR A 105 -3.81 -4.78 14.88
N ASP A 106 -2.48 -4.82 15.05
CA ASP A 106 -1.73 -3.81 15.80
C ASP A 106 -1.72 -2.44 15.13
N LEU A 107 -2.07 -2.39 13.84
CA LEU A 107 -2.11 -1.17 13.05
C LEU A 107 -3.52 -0.58 12.96
N ILE A 108 -4.59 -1.33 13.27
CA ILE A 108 -5.97 -0.82 13.16
C ILE A 108 -6.17 0.38 14.09
N GLY A 109 -6.79 1.44 13.55
CA GLY A 109 -7.08 2.67 14.29
C GLY A 109 -5.93 3.67 14.37
N LEU A 110 -4.77 3.36 13.77
CA LEU A 110 -3.67 4.32 13.67
C LEU A 110 -4.09 5.58 12.91
N PRO A 111 -3.91 6.79 13.48
CA PRO A 111 -4.11 8.05 12.76
C PRO A 111 -2.92 8.29 11.82
N LEU A 112 -3.22 8.54 10.55
CA LEU A 112 -2.25 8.68 9.48
C LEU A 112 -2.47 10.00 8.75
N LYS A 113 -1.38 10.64 8.35
CA LYS A 113 -1.40 11.76 7.43
C LYS A 113 -0.92 11.29 6.07
N SER A 114 -1.84 11.25 5.11
CA SER A 114 -1.50 10.85 3.74
C SER A 114 -1.16 12.05 2.85
N PRO A 115 -0.12 11.96 2.00
CA PRO A 115 0.16 12.98 1.00
C PRO A 115 -1.05 13.25 0.10
N LEU A 116 -1.36 14.53 -0.11
CA LEU A 116 -2.39 15.02 -1.03
C LEU A 116 -3.85 14.72 -0.65
N ALA A 117 -4.11 13.91 0.37
CA ALA A 117 -5.46 13.66 0.86
C ALA A 117 -6.12 14.95 1.35
N LEU A 118 -7.40 15.17 0.99
CA LEU A 118 -8.17 16.30 1.52
C LEU A 118 -8.42 16.19 3.03
N ASN A 119 -8.57 14.95 3.52
CA ASN A 119 -8.66 14.66 4.94
C ASN A 119 -7.29 14.82 5.59
N GLN A 120 -7.18 15.70 6.59
CA GLN A 120 -5.91 15.93 7.29
C GLN A 120 -5.43 14.70 8.08
N ILE A 121 -6.38 13.92 8.61
CA ILE A 121 -6.15 12.68 9.35
C ILE A 121 -7.08 11.63 8.76
N ILE A 122 -6.53 10.48 8.44
CA ILE A 122 -7.24 9.25 8.07
C ILE A 122 -6.83 8.13 9.02
N TYR A 123 -7.52 6.98 8.99
CA TYR A 123 -7.21 5.86 9.89
C TYR A 123 -6.79 4.61 9.14
N ALA A 124 -6.01 3.73 9.78
CA ALA A 124 -5.80 2.38 9.30
C ALA A 124 -7.03 1.50 9.64
N LEU A 125 -7.63 0.87 8.63
CA LEU A 125 -8.84 0.05 8.75
C LEU A 125 -8.59 -1.38 8.20
N PRO A 126 -9.38 -2.38 8.62
CA PRO A 126 -9.21 -3.75 8.17
C PRO A 126 -9.84 -4.02 6.80
N MET A 127 -9.13 -4.74 5.93
CA MET A 127 -9.66 -5.28 4.68
C MET A 127 -9.23 -6.75 4.52
N LEU A 128 -10.20 -7.65 4.37
CA LEU A 128 -9.96 -9.11 4.41
C LEU A 128 -9.45 -9.69 3.07
N THR A 129 -9.51 -8.90 1.99
CA THR A 129 -9.20 -9.35 0.62
C THR A 129 -7.79 -8.95 0.17
N ILE A 130 -6.96 -8.37 1.05
CA ILE A 130 -5.58 -7.99 0.72
C ILE A 130 -4.73 -9.24 0.47
N LEU A 131 -4.03 -9.26 -0.68
CA LEU A 131 -3.04 -10.26 -1.01
C LEU A 131 -1.65 -9.82 -0.52
N THR A 132 -1.08 -10.54 0.45
CA THR A 132 0.22 -10.20 1.07
C THR A 132 1.43 -10.49 0.21
N ASP A 133 1.26 -11.27 -0.86
CA ASP A 133 2.29 -11.58 -1.85
C ASP A 133 2.41 -10.49 -2.94
N LYS A 134 1.59 -9.42 -2.87
CA LYS A 134 1.62 -8.28 -3.78
C LYS A 134 1.82 -6.96 -3.04
N GLY A 135 2.72 -6.12 -3.58
CA GLY A 135 2.99 -4.79 -3.02
C GLY A 135 3.63 -4.86 -1.63
N THR A 136 3.10 -4.09 -0.68
CA THR A 136 3.63 -3.99 0.69
C THR A 136 2.73 -4.63 1.75
N GLY A 137 1.59 -5.20 1.37
CA GLY A 137 0.54 -5.64 2.31
C GLY A 137 -0.26 -4.50 2.95
N ILE A 138 0.00 -3.24 2.58
CA ILE A 138 -0.75 -2.05 2.96
C ILE A 138 -1.28 -1.37 1.69
N VAL A 139 -2.58 -1.07 1.63
CA VAL A 139 -3.24 -0.50 0.45
C VAL A 139 -3.85 0.86 0.80
N THR A 140 -3.89 1.79 -0.15
CA THR A 140 -4.56 3.09 0.03
C THR A 140 -6.04 2.95 -0.31
N SER A 141 -6.95 3.54 0.48
CA SER A 141 -8.39 3.48 0.21
C SER A 141 -8.86 4.72 -0.56
N VAL A 142 -9.31 4.54 -1.80
CA VAL A 142 -9.91 5.57 -2.65
C VAL A 142 -11.31 5.12 -3.15
N PRO A 143 -12.34 5.19 -2.27
CA PRO A 143 -13.67 4.65 -2.54
C PRO A 143 -14.45 5.28 -3.69
N SER A 144 -13.99 6.40 -4.26
CA SER A 144 -14.63 7.04 -5.41
C SER A 144 -14.31 6.33 -6.73
N ASP A 145 -13.17 5.65 -6.80
CA ASP A 145 -12.57 5.18 -8.06
C ASP A 145 -12.04 3.74 -8.00
N ALA A 146 -12.14 3.08 -6.83
CA ALA A 146 -11.76 1.69 -6.62
C ALA A 146 -12.95 0.91 -6.00
N PRO A 147 -13.54 -0.05 -6.74
CA PRO A 147 -14.70 -0.82 -6.27
C PRO A 147 -14.44 -1.59 -4.96
N ASP A 148 -13.26 -2.19 -4.81
CA ASP A 148 -12.88 -2.93 -3.60
C ASP A 148 -12.86 -2.02 -2.36
N ASP A 149 -12.37 -0.78 -2.51
CA ASP A 149 -12.35 0.22 -1.44
C ASP A 149 -13.76 0.67 -1.06
N LEU A 150 -14.60 0.91 -2.06
CA LEU A 150 -16.01 1.26 -1.85
C LEU A 150 -16.76 0.17 -1.11
N MET A 151 -16.56 -1.09 -1.50
CA MET A 151 -17.18 -2.24 -0.85
C MET A 151 -16.70 -2.38 0.59
N ALA A 152 -15.39 -2.31 0.84
CA ALA A 152 -14.82 -2.43 2.18
C ALA A 152 -15.29 -1.30 3.11
N LEU A 153 -15.31 -0.05 2.63
CA LEU A 153 -15.81 1.08 3.41
C LEU A 153 -17.32 0.96 3.69
N ARG A 154 -18.12 0.55 2.71
CA ARG A 154 -19.56 0.30 2.89
C ARG A 154 -19.82 -0.80 3.91
N ASP A 155 -19.06 -1.88 3.86
CA ASP A 155 -19.17 -2.97 4.83
C ASP A 155 -18.91 -2.49 6.25
N LEU A 156 -17.88 -1.67 6.46
CA LEU A 156 -17.62 -1.07 7.76
C LEU A 156 -18.76 -0.12 8.18
N LYS A 157 -19.28 0.73 7.29
CA LYS A 157 -20.42 1.61 7.62
C LYS A 157 -21.69 0.82 7.98
N LEU A 158 -22.05 -0.19 7.18
CA LEU A 158 -23.33 -0.90 7.26
C LEU A 158 -23.36 -2.03 8.29
N LYS A 159 -22.21 -2.62 8.66
CA LYS A 159 -22.14 -3.78 9.55
C LYS A 159 -21.47 -3.43 10.89
N PRO A 160 -22.20 -2.90 11.89
CA PRO A 160 -21.66 -2.60 13.22
C PRO A 160 -20.96 -3.79 13.88
N ALA A 161 -21.49 -5.01 13.69
CA ALA A 161 -20.86 -6.22 14.22
C ALA A 161 -19.47 -6.49 13.64
N PHE A 162 -19.22 -6.11 12.38
CA PHE A 162 -17.89 -6.24 11.78
C PHE A 162 -16.92 -5.22 12.38
N ARG A 163 -17.37 -3.97 12.59
CA ARG A 163 -16.59 -2.96 13.32
C ARG A 163 -16.22 -3.43 14.72
N SER A 164 -17.19 -3.91 15.49
CA SER A 164 -16.94 -4.43 16.84
C SER A 164 -16.01 -5.63 16.86
N LYS A 165 -16.07 -6.52 15.86
CA LYS A 165 -15.18 -7.68 15.78
C LYS A 165 -13.72 -7.30 15.55
N CYS A 166 -13.47 -6.18 14.88
CA CYS A 166 -12.13 -5.72 14.52
C CYS A 166 -11.68 -4.52 15.38
N ASP A 167 -12.34 -4.25 16.51
CA ASP A 167 -12.08 -3.10 17.39
C ASP A 167 -12.06 -1.73 16.66
N VAL A 168 -12.86 -1.59 15.60
CA VAL A 168 -12.97 -0.35 14.82
C VAL A 168 -13.99 0.60 15.48
N ARG A 169 -13.58 1.82 15.78
CA ARG A 169 -14.46 2.87 16.32
C ARG A 169 -15.23 3.60 15.23
N ASP A 170 -16.43 4.04 15.56
CA ASP A 170 -17.31 4.78 14.67
C ASP A 170 -16.68 6.09 14.17
N GLU A 171 -15.91 6.76 15.02
CA GLU A 171 -15.19 8.00 14.69
C GLU A 171 -14.16 7.83 13.56
N TRP A 172 -13.67 6.60 13.33
CA TRP A 172 -12.68 6.30 12.28
C TRP A 172 -13.31 6.04 10.91
N VAL A 173 -14.63 5.85 10.84
CA VAL A 173 -15.33 5.40 9.63
C VAL A 173 -16.49 6.32 9.26
N MET A 174 -17.34 6.65 10.23
CA MET A 174 -18.61 7.33 9.99
C MET A 174 -18.45 8.75 9.41
N PRO A 175 -17.47 9.57 9.86
CA PRO A 175 -17.27 10.91 9.31
C PRO A 175 -16.70 10.96 7.89
N PHE A 176 -16.18 9.84 7.36
CA PHE A 176 -15.47 9.82 6.08
C PHE A 176 -16.42 9.50 4.94
N ASP A 177 -16.79 10.51 4.16
CA ASP A 177 -17.58 10.35 2.94
C ASP A 177 -16.72 10.15 1.69
N ILE A 178 -17.36 9.68 0.63
CA ILE A 178 -16.71 9.44 -0.65
C ILE A 178 -16.42 10.81 -1.30
N ILE A 179 -15.12 11.08 -1.50
CA ILE A 179 -14.63 12.31 -2.10
C ILE A 179 -14.49 12.09 -3.62
N PRO A 180 -15.23 12.82 -4.47
CA PRO A 180 -15.06 12.74 -5.92
C PRO A 180 -13.70 13.33 -6.34
N ILE A 181 -13.00 12.65 -7.26
CA ILE A 181 -11.67 13.06 -7.73
C ILE A 181 -11.59 13.11 -9.26
N ILE A 182 -12.12 12.07 -9.91
CA ILE A 182 -12.07 11.89 -11.36
C ILE A 182 -13.50 11.81 -11.88
N ASP A 183 -13.82 12.59 -12.90
CA ASP A 183 -15.08 12.50 -13.63
C ASP A 183 -14.88 11.67 -14.89
N ILE A 184 -15.55 10.52 -14.96
CA ILE A 184 -15.51 9.62 -16.12
C ILE A 184 -16.81 9.85 -16.91
N PRO A 185 -16.76 10.23 -18.20
CA PRO A 185 -17.94 10.67 -18.96
C PRO A 185 -19.19 9.76 -18.90
N GLU A 186 -19.01 8.46 -18.73
CA GLU A 186 -20.09 7.46 -18.69
C GLU A 186 -20.51 7.06 -17.27
N PHE A 187 -19.68 7.36 -16.25
CA PHE A 187 -19.86 6.88 -14.87
C PHE A 187 -19.98 8.02 -13.84
N GLY A 188 -19.64 9.26 -14.22
CA GLY A 188 -19.66 10.43 -13.35
C GLY A 188 -18.42 10.54 -12.45
N ASP A 189 -18.55 11.30 -11.37
CA ASP A 189 -17.47 11.70 -10.45
C ASP A 189 -17.20 10.72 -9.29
N LYS A 190 -17.92 9.60 -9.26
CA LYS A 190 -17.82 8.49 -8.30
C LYS A 190 -18.01 7.16 -9.04
N ALA A 191 -17.04 6.80 -9.86
CA ALA A 191 -17.13 5.70 -10.81
C ALA A 191 -17.00 4.28 -10.20
N ALA A 192 -16.63 4.18 -8.92
CA ALA A 192 -16.51 2.90 -8.19
C ALA A 192 -17.83 2.17 -7.92
#